data_AF-A0A6J5UP43-F1
#
_entry.id   AF-A0A6J5UP43-F1
#
_cell.length_a   1.000
_cell.length_b   1.000
_cell.length_c   1.000
_cell.angle_alpha   90.00
_cell.angle_beta   90.00
_cell.angle_gamma   90.00
#
_symmetry.space_group_name_H-M   'P 1'
#
loop_
_entity.id
_entity.type
_entity.pdbx_description
1 polymer ?
#
loop_
_entity_poly.entity_id
_entity_poly.type
_entity_poly.pdbx_seq_one_letter_code
_entity_poly.pdbx_strand_id
1 'polypeptide(L)'
;MDGSLSHHDHDSHTSSDFGRRRGGWITFPFITGALAGLTLAAGGWLSNLIVYLIQEFNVKSIDAAQISNVVTGFSFLSPVIGAIIADSFFDSFSVISISSCISLLVIKVPIYLFTFAIVYVLKPQP
;
A
#
# COMPACT_ATOMS: atom_id res chain seq x y z
N MET A 1 54.32 -38.53 17.38
CA MET A 1 52.86 -38.80 17.38
C MET A 1 52.13 -37.72 18.19
N ASP A 2 52.42 -36.44 17.97
CA ASP A 2 51.57 -35.46 17.28
C ASP A 2 50.20 -36.01 16.87
N GLY A 3 49.35 -36.19 17.87
CA GLY A 3 47.93 -36.48 17.75
C GLY A 3 47.15 -35.21 18.06
N SER A 4 46.67 -34.57 17.01
CA SER A 4 45.88 -33.35 16.97
C SER A 4 44.68 -33.41 17.91
N LEU A 5 44.73 -32.66 19.01
CA LEU A 5 43.53 -32.27 19.76
C LEU A 5 43.03 -30.95 19.15
N SER A 6 41.90 -31.04 18.46
CA SER A 6 41.17 -29.93 17.87
C SER A 6 40.83 -28.87 18.91
N HIS A 7 41.56 -27.77 18.90
CA HIS A 7 41.11 -26.52 19.50
C HIS A 7 40.06 -25.95 18.54
N HIS A 8 38.79 -26.10 18.93
CA HIS A 8 37.65 -25.51 18.25
C HIS A 8 37.62 -24.02 18.63
N ASP A 9 38.45 -23.22 17.95
CA ASP A 9 38.39 -21.76 18.02
C ASP A 9 37.10 -21.29 17.36
N HIS A 10 36.07 -21.15 18.17
CA HIS A 10 34.81 -20.52 17.80
C HIS A 10 34.77 -19.11 18.36
N ASP A 11 35.66 -18.25 17.85
CA ASP A 11 35.64 -16.82 18.12
C ASP A 11 36.00 -16.04 16.85
N SER A 12 34.96 -15.72 16.08
CA SER A 12 34.96 -14.50 15.27
C SER A 12 33.56 -13.88 15.32
N HIS A 13 33.32 -13.21 16.45
CA HIS A 13 32.52 -11.99 16.46
C HIS A 13 33.08 -11.02 15.41
N THR A 14 32.57 -11.09 14.19
CA THR A 14 32.61 -10.00 13.22
C THR A 14 31.20 -9.72 12.77
N SER A 15 30.49 -9.00 13.62
CA SER A 15 29.78 -7.76 13.26
C SER A 15 29.68 -7.49 11.75
N SER A 16 28.67 -8.09 11.11
CA SER A 16 28.01 -7.47 9.97
C SER A 16 26.72 -6.77 10.41
N ASP A 17 26.74 -6.13 11.58
CA ASP A 17 25.83 -5.03 11.90
C ASP A 17 26.47 -3.74 11.40
N PHE A 18 26.59 -3.61 10.08
CA PHE A 18 26.91 -2.35 9.44
C PHE A 18 25.79 -2.00 8.47
N GLY A 19 24.82 -1.28 9.02
CA GLY A 19 24.37 -0.08 8.35
C GLY A 19 23.05 -0.19 7.60
N ARG A 20 22.04 -0.89 8.13
CA ARG A 20 20.67 -0.50 7.81
C ARG A 20 20.45 0.86 8.46
N ARG A 21 20.80 1.95 7.76
CA ARG A 21 20.59 3.33 8.21
C ARG A 21 19.13 3.44 8.64
N ARG A 22 18.88 3.32 9.94
CA ARG A 22 17.54 3.45 10.52
C ARG A 22 17.19 4.91 10.37
N GLY A 23 16.53 5.26 9.27
CA GLY A 23 15.88 6.56 9.09
C GLY A 23 14.84 6.85 10.17
N GLY A 24 14.53 5.87 11.03
CA GLY A 24 13.56 5.95 12.12
C GLY A 24 13.65 7.22 12.96
N TRP A 25 14.83 7.62 13.45
CA TRP A 25 14.93 8.76 14.37
C TRP A 25 14.64 10.12 13.71
N ILE A 26 14.97 10.28 12.43
CA ILE A 26 14.69 11.54 11.71
C ILE A 26 13.27 11.59 11.16
N THR A 27 12.69 10.44 10.79
CA THR A 27 11.30 10.35 10.33
C THR A 27 10.29 10.30 11.47
N PHE A 28 10.70 9.91 12.67
CA PHE A 28 9.83 9.78 13.85
C PHE A 28 9.05 11.05 14.18
N PRO A 29 9.67 12.25 14.30
CA PRO A 29 8.91 13.47 14.61
C PRO A 29 7.92 13.85 13.50
N PHE A 30 8.28 13.62 12.23
CA PHE A 30 7.41 13.90 11.09
C PHE A 30 6.17 13.00 11.09
N ILE A 31 6.36 11.70 11.28
CA ILE A 31 5.25 10.72 11.37
C ILE A 31 4.40 11.00 12.60
N THR A 32 5.02 11.30 13.75
CA THR A 32 4.29 11.62 14.98
C THR A 32 3.45 12.89 14.82
N GLY A 33 4.00 13.94 14.22
CA GLY A 33 3.26 15.17 13.91
C GLY A 33 2.11 14.91 12.94
N ALA A 34 2.32 14.11 11.91
CA ALA A 34 1.28 13.73 10.96
C ALA A 34 0.15 12.92 11.63
N LEU A 35 0.49 11.94 12.48
CA LEU A 35 -0.48 11.15 13.23
C LEU A 35 -1.26 11.99 14.25
N ALA A 36 -0.56 12.88 14.96
CA ALA A 36 -1.19 13.81 15.90
C ALA A 36 -2.14 14.76 15.17
N GLY A 37 -1.70 15.37 14.07
CA GLY A 37 -2.52 16.25 13.24
C GLY A 37 -3.74 15.54 12.65
N LEU A 38 -3.57 14.32 12.14
CA LEU A 38 -4.67 13.50 11.64
C LEU A 38 -5.68 13.17 12.74
N THR A 39 -5.21 12.78 13.92
CA THR A 39 -6.07 12.44 15.07
C THR A 39 -6.86 13.67 15.53
N LEU A 40 -6.20 14.82 15.62
CA LEU A 40 -6.85 16.09 15.98
C LEU A 40 -7.88 16.53 14.93
N ALA A 41 -7.53 16.45 13.64
CA ALA A 41 -8.43 16.80 12.55
C ALA A 41 -9.65 15.88 12.51
N ALA A 42 -9.45 14.56 12.63
CA ALA A 42 -10.54 13.58 12.65
C ALA A 42 -11.44 13.77 13.87
N GLY A 43 -10.87 13.93 15.06
CA GLY A 43 -11.65 14.15 16.29
C GLY A 43 -12.41 15.47 16.28
N GLY A 44 -11.78 16.55 15.82
CA GLY A 44 -12.40 17.87 15.71
C GLY A 44 -13.52 17.90 14.67
N TRP A 45 -13.30 17.30 13.49
CA TRP A 45 -14.35 17.17 12.48
C TRP A 45 -15.52 16.36 13.01
N LEU A 46 -15.29 15.15 13.51
CA LEU A 46 -16.37 14.27 13.98
C LEU A 46 -17.21 14.91 15.10
N SER A 47 -16.55 15.62 16.02
CA SER A 47 -17.23 16.37 17.10
C SER A 47 -18.06 17.53 16.56
N ASN A 48 -17.57 18.24 15.55
CA ASN A 48 -18.30 19.36 14.94
C ASN A 48 -19.45 18.86 14.05
N LEU A 49 -19.28 17.70 13.40
CA LEU A 49 -20.28 17.07 12.54
C LEU A 49 -21.58 16.81 13.30
N ILE A 50 -21.53 16.17 14.47
CA ILE A 50 -22.74 15.87 15.25
C ILE A 50 -23.47 17.14 15.70
N VAL A 51 -22.73 18.18 16.09
CA VAL A 51 -23.30 19.48 16.46
C VAL A 51 -23.98 20.13 15.25
N TYR A 52 -23.35 20.09 14.09
CA TYR A 52 -23.88 20.66 12.85
C TYR A 52 -25.17 19.95 12.39
N LEU A 53 -25.24 18.62 12.52
CA LEU A 53 -26.45 17.86 12.23
C LEU A 53 -27.64 18.28 13.12
N ILE A 54 -27.37 18.55 14.40
CA ILE A 54 -28.41 18.93 15.36
C ILE A 54 -28.83 20.40 15.17
N GLN A 55 -27.86 21.31 15.04
CA GLN A 55 -28.13 22.75 15.06
C GLN A 55 -28.56 23.31 13.70
N GLU A 56 -27.87 22.93 12.62
CA GLU A 56 -28.14 23.46 11.29
C GLU A 56 -29.22 22.64 10.58
N PHE A 57 -29.03 21.32 10.54
CA PHE A 57 -29.96 20.41 9.87
C PHE A 57 -31.19 20.05 10.72
N ASN A 58 -31.28 20.52 11.96
CA ASN A 58 -32.41 20.26 12.89
C ASN A 58 -32.74 18.76 13.02
N VAL A 59 -31.73 17.89 12.88
CA VAL A 59 -31.88 16.45 13.06
C VAL A 59 -32.04 16.16 14.56
N LYS A 60 -32.97 15.26 14.90
CA LYS A 60 -33.17 14.83 16.30
C LYS A 60 -31.85 14.27 16.85
N SER A 61 -31.50 14.62 18.09
CA SER A 61 -30.22 14.22 18.70
C SER A 61 -29.96 12.70 18.67
N ILE A 62 -31.02 11.89 18.74
CA ILE A 62 -30.92 10.42 18.65
C ILE A 62 -30.48 9.98 17.26
N ASP A 63 -31.06 10.58 16.21
CA ASP A 63 -30.76 10.26 14.82
C ASP A 63 -29.40 10.82 14.39
N ALA A 64 -29.06 12.04 14.84
CA ALA A 64 -27.73 12.62 14.67
C ALA A 64 -26.62 11.77 15.32
N ALA A 65 -26.89 11.20 16.50
CA ALA A 65 -25.97 10.27 17.16
C ALA A 65 -25.83 8.96 16.38
N GLN A 66 -26.91 8.43 15.79
CA GLN A 66 -26.82 7.25 14.92
C GLN A 66 -25.94 7.52 13.70
N ILE A 67 -26.15 8.64 13.01
CA ILE A 67 -25.35 9.03 11.85
C ILE A 67 -23.88 9.20 12.26
N SER A 68 -23.61 9.91 13.35
CA SER A 68 -22.25 10.09 13.89
C SER A 68 -21.58 8.75 14.21
N ASN A 69 -22.32 7.80 14.80
CA ASN A 69 -21.80 6.46 15.11
C ASN A 69 -21.46 5.66 13.84
N VAL A 70 -22.28 5.77 12.79
CA VAL A 70 -21.99 5.13 11.49
C VAL A 70 -20.73 5.74 10.87
N VAL A 71 -20.59 7.07 10.87
CA VAL A 71 -19.40 7.77 10.35
C VAL A 71 -18.15 7.41 11.16
N THR A 72 -18.29 7.28 12.48
CA THR A 72 -17.21 6.83 13.39
C THR A 72 -16.80 5.39 13.07
N GLY A 73 -17.77 4.49 12.89
CA GLY A 73 -17.53 3.11 12.48
C GLY A 73 -16.80 3.03 11.13
N PHE A 74 -17.22 3.83 10.15
CA PHE A 74 -16.54 3.94 8.86
C PHE A 74 -15.10 4.45 9.01
N SER A 75 -14.88 5.44 9.88
CA SER A 75 -13.55 5.97 10.18
C SER A 75 -12.60 4.91 10.76
N PHE A 76 -13.12 3.91 11.49
CA PHE A 76 -12.33 2.77 11.96
C PHE A 76 -12.10 1.69 10.90
N LEU A 77 -13.03 1.51 9.96
CA LEU A 77 -12.87 0.56 8.85
C LEU A 77 -11.97 1.10 7.73
N SER A 78 -11.95 2.42 7.54
CA SER A 78 -11.16 3.09 6.50
C SER A 78 -9.67 2.69 6.50
N PRO A 79 -8.96 2.65 7.66
CA PRO A 79 -7.58 2.15 7.73
C PRO A 79 -7.44 0.68 7.31
N VAL A 80 -8.41 -0.19 7.58
CA VAL A 80 -8.37 -1.60 7.19
C VAL A 80 -8.45 -1.73 5.67
N ILE A 81 -9.38 -0.99 5.05
CA ILE A 81 -9.50 -0.93 3.59
C ILE A 81 -8.21 -0.34 2.99
N GLY A 82 -7.69 0.73 3.59
CA GLY A 82 -6.43 1.35 3.19
C GLY A 82 -5.23 0.40 3.29
N ALA A 83 -5.17 -0.43 4.33
CA ALA A 83 -4.12 -1.44 4.52
C ALA A 83 -4.21 -2.53 3.44
N ILE A 84 -5.40 -3.07 3.16
CA ILE A 84 -5.60 -4.08 2.10
C ILE A 84 -5.16 -3.53 0.74
N ILE A 85 -5.53 -2.28 0.44
CA ILE A 85 -5.11 -1.59 -0.77
C ILE A 85 -3.58 -1.42 -0.78
N ALA A 86 -2.99 -0.92 0.31
CA ALA A 86 -1.54 -0.71 0.40
C ALA A 86 -0.76 -2.02 0.20
N ASP A 87 -1.13 -3.10 0.90
CA ASP A 87 -0.52 -4.42 0.78
C ASP A 87 -0.68 -5.00 -0.63
N SER A 88 -1.82 -4.77 -1.27
CA SER A 88 -2.04 -5.18 -2.66
C SER A 88 -1.11 -4.42 -3.61
N PHE A 89 -1.10 -3.08 -3.57
CA PHE A 89 -0.35 -2.24 -4.50
C PHE A 89 1.18 -2.34 -4.33
N PHE A 90 1.68 -2.47 -3.10
CA PHE A 90 3.13 -2.44 -2.84
C PHE A 90 3.83 -3.79 -2.99
N ASP A 91 3.14 -4.91 -2.80
CA ASP A 91 3.81 -6.21 -2.69
C ASP A 91 3.64 -7.08 -3.94
N SER A 92 2.39 -7.34 -4.37
CA SER A 92 2.13 -8.35 -5.41
C SER A 92 1.22 -7.88 -6.55
N PHE A 93 0.20 -7.07 -6.30
CA PHE A 93 -0.75 -6.67 -7.37
C PHE A 93 -0.05 -5.90 -8.50
N SER A 94 0.91 -5.04 -8.17
CA SER A 94 1.68 -4.31 -9.18
C SER A 94 2.50 -5.25 -10.06
N VAL A 95 3.14 -6.27 -9.47
CA VAL A 95 3.92 -7.28 -10.21
C VAL A 95 3.02 -8.15 -11.09
N ILE A 96 1.89 -8.65 -10.56
CA ILE A 96 0.92 -9.43 -11.34
C ILE A 96 0.32 -8.58 -12.47
N SER A 97 -0.03 -7.32 -12.20
CA SER A 97 -0.60 -6.41 -13.19
C SER A 97 0.40 -6.12 -14.32
N ILE A 98 1.65 -5.81 -13.98
CA ILE A 98 2.72 -5.58 -14.97
C ILE A 98 3.00 -6.87 -15.76
N SER A 99 3.12 -8.02 -15.09
CA SER A 99 3.33 -9.32 -15.75
C SER A 99 2.19 -9.67 -16.70
N SER A 100 0.95 -9.40 -16.31
CA SER A 100 -0.24 -9.60 -17.14
C SER A 100 -0.22 -8.69 -18.38
N CYS A 101 0.09 -7.40 -18.21
CA CYS A 101 0.26 -6.46 -19.31
C CYS A 101 1.36 -6.90 -20.28
N ILE A 102 2.53 -7.32 -19.78
CA ILE A 102 3.63 -7.84 -20.59
C ILE A 102 3.21 -9.11 -21.34
N SER A 103 2.54 -10.05 -20.66
CA SER A 103 2.08 -11.30 -21.26
C SER A 103 1.08 -11.06 -22.40
N LEU A 104 0.14 -10.12 -22.20
CA LEU A 104 -0.79 -9.72 -23.25
C LEU A 104 -0.07 -9.08 -24.44
N LEU A 105 0.89 -8.19 -24.22
CA LEU A 105 1.66 -7.56 -25.30
C LEU A 105 2.48 -8.59 -26.08
N VAL A 106 3.19 -9.50 -25.39
CA VAL A 106 4.01 -10.55 -26.02
C VAL A 106 3.18 -11.45 -26.92
N ILE A 107 1.94 -11.76 -26.55
CA ILE A 107 1.06 -12.63 -27.35
C ILE A 107 0.35 -11.83 -28.46
N LYS A 108 -0.14 -10.63 -28.16
CA LYS A 108 -0.93 -9.83 -29.11
C LYS A 108 -0.11 -9.23 -30.23
N VAL A 109 1.10 -8.70 -29.95
CA VAL A 109 1.98 -8.09 -30.96
C VAL A 109 2.29 -9.04 -32.14
N PRO A 110 2.74 -10.29 -31.94
CA PRO A 110 3.00 -11.20 -33.06
C PRO A 110 1.72 -11.61 -33.80
N ILE A 111 0.58 -11.72 -33.11
CA ILE A 111 -0.71 -12.03 -33.74
C ILE A 111 -1.17 -10.88 -34.65
N TYR A 112 -1.04 -9.63 -34.19
CA TYR A 112 -1.34 -8.46 -35.00
C TYR A 112 -0.39 -8.32 -36.18
N LEU A 113 0.91 -8.56 -35.98
CA LEU A 113 1.91 -8.53 -37.06
C LEU A 113 1.66 -9.65 -38.08
N PHE A 114 1.32 -10.85 -37.63
CA PHE A 114 0.99 -11.99 -38.49
C PHE A 114 -0.25 -11.71 -39.33
N THR A 115 -1.31 -11.19 -38.70
CA THR A 115 -2.55 -10.81 -39.41
C THR A 115 -2.27 -9.70 -40.42
N PHE A 116 -1.49 -8.68 -40.03
CA PHE A 116 -1.06 -7.61 -40.92
C PHE A 116 -0.25 -8.15 -42.11
N ALA A 117 0.72 -9.04 -41.87
CA ALA A 117 1.52 -9.67 -42.93
C ALA A 117 0.67 -10.49 -43.90
N ILE A 118 -0.30 -11.27 -43.40
CA ILE A 118 -1.26 -12.02 -44.22
C ILE A 118 -2.07 -11.05 -45.10
N VAL A 119 -2.59 -9.97 -44.53
CA VAL A 119 -3.36 -8.95 -45.28
C VAL A 119 -2.48 -8.22 -46.31
N TYR A 120 -1.22 -7.93 -45.99
CA TYR A 120 -0.26 -7.33 -46.92
C TYR A 120 0.14 -8.28 -48.05
N VAL A 121 0.29 -9.58 -47.76
CA VAL A 121 0.57 -10.62 -48.76
C VAL A 121 -0.66 -10.87 -49.66
N LEU A 122 -1.87 -10.73 -49.11
CA LEU A 122 -3.12 -10.85 -49.85
C LEU A 122 -3.50 -9.58 -50.61
N LYS A 123 -2.80 -8.45 -50.41
CA LYS A 123 -3.03 -7.22 -51.17
C LYS A 123 -2.38 -7.38 -52.55
N PRO A 124 -3.16 -7.50 -53.64
CA PRO A 124 -2.59 -7.66 -54.97
C PRO A 124 -1.83 -6.40 -55.37
N GLN A 125 -0.65 -6.61 -55.98
CA GLN A 125 0.15 -5.56 -56.61
C GLN A 125 -0.65 -5.00 -57.80
N PRO A 126 -0.73 -3.67 -58.00
CA PRO A 126 -1.43 -3.08 -59.14
C PRO A 126 -0.75 -3.39 -60.48
#